data_AF-A0A5C6D7C7-F1
#
_entry.id   AF-A0A5C6D7C7-F1
#
_cell.length_a   1.000
_cell.length_b   1.000
_cell.length_c   1.000
_cell.angle_alpha   90.00
_cell.angle_beta   90.00
_cell.angle_gamma   90.00
#
_symmetry.space_group_name_H-M   'P 1'
#
loop_
_entity.id
_entity.type
_entity.pdbx_description
1 polymer ?
#
loop_
_entity_poly.entity_id
_entity_poly.type
_entity_poly.pdbx_seq_one_letter_code
_entity_poly.pdbx_strand_id
1 'polypeptide(L)'
;MQPSIKERIQNAWTPVGAELLGVIHQTISELDDLLKLDEYRQHGHEPAKLQEAMGPFAAASMNLDSLSHVLSQGRSARLLSPQRKQRIEKLLATLSAIRLDFEANPPMPVFVSMERPESEIEVAVDRHLRGIAALFQNLHIAQLEIRAKYQPDQHDGFFSDFRWHQLSPAEIERCPPFVVVAELDQDDAASIQKMVSLLGSRQPITILALRRSLKKVYPPAPDPINPTTATLELFPLFMRGVYAVQACIANHCFDDLLRQGITSSRPALVSLFWDDQVDDVELRDRSEKALLSRAFPTFTYDPDGGTDLASCLDLSTNPGLGHDWGTDLDLGRENETASAMQDRPYTFADFAFAESAFAGSFDELPAMASREATVPLLEYLSMTRPQRIGRIPYVNVVGSDGALIEQVPSADIVTQTSERMQLWRTLQELSGAHSPYVKRAVKETHTRVSSEHKTVQQNLRQELEQDADRREKAAVANAVRNLTAHLTGSHPGSIRLEELFGISEPVPEAEIDQESDTPPSPPKRVSPAAEPAKAVPPSGDGAWLETPLCTSCDECISVNDRIFAYNENKKAIIKNPKGGPYKDLVRAAEKCTAEIIHPGKPWDPSEKDVQKWVERAKRFQ
;
A
#
# COMPACT_ATOMS: atom_id res chain seq x y z
N MET A 1 32.48 -5.04 14.73
CA MET A 1 32.41 -5.25 13.28
C MET A 1 30.94 -5.17 12.93
N GLN A 2 30.56 -4.20 12.10
CA GLN A 2 29.18 -4.11 11.63
C GLN A 2 28.86 -5.36 10.81
N PRO A 3 27.63 -5.90 10.90
CA PRO A 3 27.18 -6.85 9.91
C PRO A 3 27.08 -6.12 8.58
N SER A 4 27.70 -6.68 7.54
CA SER A 4 27.56 -6.15 6.18
C SER A 4 26.06 -6.05 5.81
N ILE A 5 25.71 -5.18 4.85
CA ILE A 5 24.31 -5.13 4.39
C ILE A 5 23.81 -6.52 3.95
N LYS A 6 24.70 -7.35 3.40
CA LYS A 6 24.41 -8.75 3.07
C LYS A 6 24.04 -9.57 4.31
N GLU A 7 24.77 -9.44 5.41
CA GLU A 7 24.44 -10.10 6.68
C GLU A 7 23.11 -9.61 7.26
N ARG A 8 22.80 -8.31 7.17
CA ARG A 8 21.48 -7.79 7.59
C ARG A 8 20.35 -8.39 6.77
N ILE A 9 20.53 -8.48 5.45
CA ILE A 9 19.57 -9.11 4.53
C ILE A 9 19.41 -10.60 4.86
N GLN A 10 20.52 -11.30 5.10
CA GLN A 10 20.51 -12.70 5.51
C GLN A 10 19.75 -12.90 6.82
N ASN A 11 19.98 -12.03 7.82
CA ASN A 11 19.27 -12.07 9.10
C ASN A 11 17.76 -11.79 8.94
N ALA A 12 17.39 -10.83 8.09
CA ALA A 12 15.99 -10.54 7.76
C ALA A 12 15.32 -11.72 7.03
N TRP A 13 16.09 -12.51 6.27
CA TRP A 13 15.60 -13.68 5.54
C TRP A 13 15.43 -14.93 6.40
N THR A 14 16.30 -15.14 7.40
CA THR A 14 16.30 -16.33 8.28
C THR A 14 14.91 -16.79 8.75
N PRO A 15 14.02 -15.92 9.29
CA PRO A 15 12.69 -16.35 9.73
C PRO A 15 11.81 -16.85 8.56
N VAL A 16 11.89 -16.23 7.39
CA VAL A 16 11.11 -16.62 6.20
C VAL A 16 11.60 -17.97 5.66
N GLY A 17 12.91 -18.18 5.63
CA GLY A 17 13.51 -19.47 5.23
C GLY A 17 13.08 -20.63 6.15
N ALA A 18 12.90 -20.37 7.45
CA ALA A 18 12.43 -21.38 8.39
C ALA A 18 10.97 -21.81 8.13
N GLU A 19 10.10 -20.90 7.69
CA GLU A 19 8.72 -21.24 7.30
C GLU A 19 8.68 -22.19 6.10
N LEU A 20 9.52 -21.97 5.09
CA LEU A 20 9.62 -22.86 3.92
C LEU A 20 10.04 -24.27 4.35
N LEU A 21 11.03 -24.39 5.24
CA LEU A 21 11.44 -25.69 5.77
C LEU A 21 10.31 -26.37 6.54
N GLY A 22 9.52 -25.61 7.31
CA GLY A 22 8.33 -26.10 8.00
C GLY A 22 7.27 -26.67 7.05
N VAL A 23 7.02 -26.02 5.91
CA VAL A 23 6.10 -26.52 4.87
C VAL A 23 6.60 -27.85 4.29
N ILE A 24 7.91 -27.96 4.03
CA ILE A 24 8.53 -29.20 3.53
C ILE A 24 8.38 -30.32 4.57
N HIS A 25 8.68 -30.04 5.85
CA HIS A 25 8.53 -30.99 6.96
C HIS A 25 7.10 -31.51 7.08
N GLN A 26 6.11 -30.61 7.08
CA GLN A 26 4.70 -30.97 7.18
C GLN A 26 4.29 -31.84 5.98
N THR A 27 4.66 -31.45 4.76
CA THR A 27 4.33 -32.20 3.54
C THR A 27 4.93 -33.61 3.57
N ILE A 28 6.18 -33.76 4.02
CA ILE A 28 6.84 -35.06 4.18
C ILE A 28 6.07 -35.93 5.19
N SER A 29 5.68 -35.37 6.34
CA SER A 29 4.92 -36.10 7.35
C SER A 29 3.58 -36.60 6.80
N GLU A 30 2.85 -35.74 6.08
CA GLU A 30 1.55 -36.10 5.51
C GLU A 30 1.66 -37.19 4.42
N LEU A 31 2.73 -37.17 3.61
CA LEU A 31 3.01 -38.24 2.64
C LEU A 31 3.40 -39.56 3.32
N ASP A 32 4.22 -39.51 4.36
CA ASP A 32 4.63 -40.68 5.14
C ASP A 32 3.42 -41.33 5.85
N ASP A 33 2.54 -40.50 6.43
CA ASP A 33 1.29 -40.97 7.04
C ASP A 33 0.36 -41.64 6.03
N LEU A 34 0.30 -41.17 4.78
CA LEU A 34 -0.43 -41.85 3.72
C LEU A 34 0.11 -43.25 3.43
N LEU A 35 1.45 -43.41 3.37
CA LEU A 35 2.08 -44.71 3.13
C LEU A 35 1.88 -45.65 4.32
N LYS A 36 2.04 -45.17 5.56
CA LYS A 36 1.77 -45.95 6.77
C LYS A 36 0.31 -46.39 6.84
N LEU A 37 -0.63 -45.52 6.47
CA LEU A 37 -2.05 -45.85 6.45
C LEU A 37 -2.37 -46.89 5.37
N ASP A 38 -1.74 -46.79 4.19
CA ASP A 38 -1.85 -47.80 3.14
C ASP A 38 -1.31 -49.16 3.59
N GLU A 39 -0.13 -49.18 4.23
CA GLU A 39 0.47 -50.38 4.80
C GLU A 39 -0.41 -51.00 5.91
N TYR A 40 -0.96 -50.17 6.80
CA TYR A 40 -1.91 -50.62 7.81
C TYR A 40 -3.20 -51.18 7.18
N ARG A 41 -3.72 -50.58 6.12
CA ARG A 41 -4.87 -51.15 5.37
C ARG A 41 -4.49 -52.47 4.68
N GLN A 42 -3.24 -52.59 4.25
CA GLN A 42 -2.71 -53.75 3.54
C GLN A 42 -2.51 -54.95 4.48
N HIS A 43 -2.03 -54.75 5.70
CA HIS A 43 -1.63 -55.83 6.61
C HIS A 43 -2.34 -55.83 7.97
N GLY A 44 -3.02 -54.76 8.35
CA GLY A 44 -3.64 -54.59 9.68
C GLY A 44 -4.81 -55.54 9.99
N HIS A 45 -5.36 -56.21 8.98
CA HIS A 45 -6.36 -57.26 9.13
C HIS A 45 -5.76 -58.66 9.28
N GLU A 46 -4.44 -58.83 9.15
CA GLU A 46 -3.82 -60.14 9.33
C GLU A 46 -3.95 -60.61 10.79
N PRO A 47 -4.19 -61.91 11.04
CA PRO A 47 -4.45 -62.44 12.38
C PRO A 47 -3.38 -62.06 13.42
N ALA A 48 -2.10 -62.06 13.02
CA ALA A 48 -0.99 -61.67 13.87
C ALA A 48 -1.04 -60.19 14.29
N LYS A 49 -1.37 -59.29 13.35
CA LYS A 49 -1.51 -57.84 13.62
C LYS A 49 -2.75 -57.53 14.47
N LEU A 50 -3.84 -58.27 14.26
CA LEU A 50 -5.05 -58.17 15.09
C LEU A 50 -4.79 -58.63 16.53
N GLN A 51 -4.03 -59.71 16.71
CA GLN A 51 -3.62 -60.20 18.03
C GLN A 51 -2.71 -59.20 18.76
N GLU A 52 -1.77 -58.58 18.04
CA GLU A 52 -0.89 -57.53 18.56
C GLU A 52 -1.70 -56.30 19.01
N ALA A 53 -2.64 -55.82 18.19
CA ALA A 53 -3.43 -54.63 18.47
C ALA A 53 -4.50 -54.81 19.57
N MET A 54 -5.12 -55.99 19.64
CA MET A 54 -6.20 -56.28 20.60
C MET A 54 -5.71 -56.97 21.88
N GLY A 55 -4.41 -57.30 21.95
CA GLY A 55 -3.77 -57.92 23.10
C GLY A 55 -4.12 -59.41 23.27
N PRO A 56 -3.53 -60.06 24.30
CA PRO A 56 -3.57 -61.51 24.47
C PRO A 56 -4.98 -62.07 24.73
N PHE A 57 -5.91 -61.24 25.22
CA PHE A 57 -7.30 -61.65 25.49
C PHE A 57 -8.15 -61.83 24.22
N ALA A 58 -7.77 -61.22 23.10
CA ALA A 58 -8.55 -61.25 21.87
C ALA A 58 -8.58 -62.65 21.23
N ALA A 59 -7.44 -63.34 21.22
CA ALA A 59 -7.34 -64.71 20.70
C ALA A 59 -8.11 -65.73 21.55
N ALA A 60 -8.33 -65.43 22.84
CA ALA A 60 -9.08 -66.29 23.76
C ALA A 60 -10.60 -66.10 23.68
N SER A 61 -11.07 -64.95 23.18
CA SER A 61 -12.49 -64.56 23.19
C SER A 61 -13.13 -64.47 21.80
N MET A 62 -12.34 -64.46 20.71
CA MET A 62 -12.83 -64.33 19.34
C MET A 62 -11.96 -65.09 18.33
N ASN A 63 -12.56 -65.57 17.24
CA ASN A 63 -11.83 -66.20 16.12
C ASN A 63 -11.23 -65.13 15.21
N LEU A 64 -9.92 -64.91 15.33
CA LEU A 64 -9.18 -63.87 14.59
C LEU A 64 -9.11 -64.14 13.08
N ASP A 65 -9.11 -65.39 12.64
CA ASP A 65 -9.13 -65.74 11.20
C ASP A 65 -10.46 -65.33 10.55
N SER A 66 -11.57 -65.53 11.28
CA SER A 66 -12.90 -65.12 10.82
C SER A 66 -13.02 -63.59 10.75
N LEU A 67 -12.49 -62.87 11.74
CA LEU A 67 -12.44 -61.42 11.72
C LEU A 67 -11.55 -60.88 10.59
N SER A 68 -10.37 -61.50 10.39
CA SER A 68 -9.46 -61.19 9.29
C SER A 68 -10.16 -61.30 7.94
N HIS A 69 -10.88 -62.40 7.72
CA HIS A 69 -11.64 -62.62 6.50
C HIS A 69 -12.71 -61.54 6.28
N VAL A 70 -13.48 -61.17 7.30
CA VAL A 70 -14.50 -60.10 7.20
C VAL A 70 -13.86 -58.74 6.88
N LEU A 71 -12.78 -58.37 7.57
CA LEU A 71 -12.08 -57.10 7.34
C LEU A 71 -11.41 -57.04 5.96
N SER A 72 -11.09 -58.18 5.36
CA SER A 72 -10.50 -58.27 4.02
C SER A 72 -11.49 -57.95 2.87
N GLN A 73 -12.81 -58.07 3.10
CA GLN A 73 -13.85 -58.01 2.05
C GLN A 73 -14.11 -56.61 1.43
N GLY A 74 -13.32 -55.59 1.76
CA GLY A 74 -13.38 -54.25 1.15
C GLY A 74 -12.02 -53.62 0.86
N ARG A 75 -10.96 -54.44 0.79
CA ARG A 75 -9.56 -54.02 0.75
C ARG A 75 -9.18 -53.25 -0.52
N SER A 76 -9.56 -53.75 -1.70
CA SER A 76 -9.09 -53.20 -2.99
C SER A 76 -9.53 -51.75 -3.22
N ALA A 77 -10.72 -51.36 -2.74
CA ALA A 77 -11.23 -50.00 -2.90
C ALA A 77 -10.55 -48.96 -1.97
N ARG A 78 -9.83 -49.41 -0.93
CA ARG A 78 -9.21 -48.54 0.09
C ARG A 78 -7.69 -48.44 -0.04
N LEU A 79 -7.06 -49.29 -0.85
CA LEU A 79 -5.63 -49.28 -1.10
C LEU A 79 -5.26 -48.22 -2.15
N LEU A 80 -4.04 -47.71 -2.04
CA LEU A 80 -3.44 -46.89 -3.08
C LEU A 80 -3.21 -47.73 -4.34
N SER A 81 -3.44 -47.13 -5.51
CA SER A 81 -3.04 -47.78 -6.76
C SER A 81 -1.51 -47.88 -6.85
N PRO A 82 -0.94 -48.89 -7.54
CA PRO A 82 0.51 -49.04 -7.62
C PRO A 82 1.22 -47.80 -8.17
N GLN A 83 0.63 -47.14 -9.19
CA GLN A 83 1.15 -45.91 -9.78
C GLN A 83 1.14 -44.74 -8.78
N ARG A 84 0.07 -44.61 -8.00
CA ARG A 84 -0.06 -43.56 -6.98
C ARG A 84 0.95 -43.77 -5.85
N LYS A 85 1.08 -45.02 -5.37
CA LYS A 85 2.07 -45.39 -4.36
C LYS A 85 3.49 -45.06 -4.81
N GLN A 86 3.87 -45.46 -6.03
CA GLN A 86 5.19 -45.16 -6.60
C GLN A 86 5.44 -43.65 -6.70
N ARG A 87 4.43 -42.85 -7.06
CA ARG A 87 4.56 -41.39 -7.12
C ARG A 87 4.76 -40.78 -5.73
N ILE A 88 4.00 -41.22 -4.72
CA ILE A 88 4.15 -40.78 -3.33
C ILE A 88 5.54 -41.15 -2.80
N GLU A 89 6.01 -42.38 -3.02
CA GLU A 89 7.36 -42.81 -2.60
C GLU A 89 8.46 -41.96 -3.25
N LYS A 90 8.32 -41.64 -4.55
CA LYS A 90 9.25 -40.75 -5.26
C LYS A 90 9.25 -39.34 -4.66
N LEU A 91 8.07 -38.75 -4.43
CA LEU A 91 7.93 -37.43 -3.83
C LEU A 91 8.55 -37.38 -2.43
N LEU A 92 8.29 -38.40 -1.62
CA LEU A 92 8.84 -38.51 -0.27
C LEU A 92 10.37 -38.57 -0.31
N ALA A 93 10.95 -39.36 -1.21
CA ALA A 93 12.40 -39.44 -1.40
C ALA A 93 13.00 -38.09 -1.84
N THR A 94 12.39 -37.43 -2.83
CA THR A 94 12.85 -36.13 -3.36
C THR A 94 12.75 -35.02 -2.31
N LEU A 95 11.60 -34.86 -1.66
CA LEU A 95 11.40 -33.83 -0.64
C LEU A 95 12.27 -34.08 0.59
N SER A 96 12.47 -35.33 1.00
CA SER A 96 13.37 -35.68 2.11
C SER A 96 14.83 -35.34 1.80
N ALA A 97 15.28 -35.55 0.56
CA ALA A 97 16.62 -35.17 0.14
C ALA A 97 16.79 -33.63 0.16
N ILE A 98 15.81 -32.89 -0.35
CA ILE A 98 15.82 -31.42 -0.31
C ILE A 98 15.82 -30.91 1.13
N ARG A 99 14.99 -31.50 2.01
CA ARG A 99 14.95 -31.16 3.43
C ARG A 99 16.32 -31.32 4.08
N LEU A 100 16.98 -32.46 3.89
CA LEU A 100 18.30 -32.73 4.47
C LEU A 100 19.35 -31.74 3.96
N ASP A 101 19.30 -31.39 2.68
CA ASP A 101 20.17 -30.36 2.12
C ASP A 101 19.89 -28.99 2.74
N PHE A 102 18.63 -28.61 2.93
CA PHE A 102 18.26 -27.32 3.54
C PHE A 102 18.57 -27.26 5.03
N GLU A 103 18.51 -28.38 5.76
CA GLU A 103 18.93 -28.47 7.16
C GLU A 103 20.45 -28.31 7.31
N ALA A 104 21.21 -28.85 6.36
CA ALA A 104 22.67 -28.71 6.33
C ALA A 104 23.11 -27.32 5.80
N ASN A 105 22.41 -26.82 4.79
CA ASN A 105 22.68 -25.59 4.06
C ASN A 105 21.36 -24.80 3.94
N PRO A 106 21.00 -23.97 4.95
CA PRO A 106 19.78 -23.18 4.92
C PRO A 106 19.65 -22.40 3.60
N PRO A 107 18.46 -22.32 2.99
CA PRO A 107 18.27 -21.56 1.77
C PRO A 107 18.50 -20.08 2.07
N MET A 108 19.61 -19.53 1.59
CA MET A 108 20.01 -18.13 1.79
C MET A 108 19.80 -17.29 0.53
N PRO A 109 19.66 -15.95 0.66
CA PRO A 109 19.67 -15.03 -0.47
C PRO A 109 20.91 -15.23 -1.35
N VAL A 110 20.71 -15.20 -2.66
CA VAL A 110 21.81 -15.29 -3.64
C VAL A 110 22.25 -13.88 -4.01
N PHE A 111 23.52 -13.56 -3.85
CA PHE A 111 24.07 -12.25 -4.21
C PHE A 111 24.96 -12.33 -5.45
N VAL A 112 24.69 -11.50 -6.46
CA VAL A 112 25.50 -11.38 -7.68
C VAL A 112 25.85 -9.92 -7.92
N SER A 113 27.11 -9.61 -8.23
CA SER A 113 27.52 -8.24 -8.56
C SER A 113 26.97 -7.82 -9.93
N MET A 114 26.45 -6.59 -10.02
CA MET A 114 26.03 -5.97 -11.28
C MET A 114 27.20 -5.69 -12.22
N GLU A 115 28.45 -5.73 -11.77
CA GLU A 115 29.63 -5.59 -12.63
C GLU A 115 29.80 -6.77 -13.60
N ARG A 116 29.24 -7.95 -13.27
CA ARG A 116 29.29 -9.12 -14.16
C ARG A 116 28.53 -8.86 -15.46
N PRO A 117 28.93 -9.46 -16.60
CA PRO A 117 28.17 -9.35 -17.85
C PRO A 117 26.70 -9.73 -17.66
N GLU A 118 25.80 -9.00 -18.32
CA GLU A 118 24.35 -9.20 -18.19
C GLU A 118 23.93 -10.66 -18.47
N SER A 119 24.51 -11.27 -19.51
CA SER A 119 24.28 -12.67 -19.86
C SER A 119 24.66 -13.66 -18.76
N GLU A 120 25.69 -13.37 -17.95
CA GLU A 120 26.07 -14.24 -16.82
C GLU A 120 25.07 -14.12 -15.68
N ILE A 121 24.53 -12.91 -15.45
CA ILE A 121 23.48 -12.66 -14.46
C ILE A 121 22.22 -13.42 -14.88
N GLU A 122 21.79 -13.31 -16.13
CA GLU A 122 20.62 -14.03 -16.68
C GLU A 122 20.74 -15.55 -16.50
N VAL A 123 21.90 -16.14 -16.80
CA VAL A 123 22.14 -17.58 -16.60
C VAL A 123 22.06 -17.97 -15.12
N ALA A 124 22.55 -17.12 -14.22
CA ALA A 124 22.47 -17.36 -12.79
C ALA A 124 21.03 -17.27 -12.27
N VAL A 125 20.26 -16.28 -12.74
CA VAL A 125 18.83 -16.14 -12.41
C VAL A 125 18.04 -17.33 -12.90
N ASP A 126 18.22 -17.75 -14.16
CA ASP A 126 17.52 -18.90 -14.72
C ASP A 126 17.83 -20.20 -13.97
N ARG A 127 19.09 -20.40 -13.53
CA ARG A 127 19.44 -21.54 -12.67
C ARG A 127 18.71 -21.49 -11.33
N HIS A 128 18.66 -20.33 -10.70
CA HIS A 128 17.99 -20.12 -9.41
C HIS A 128 16.49 -20.40 -9.51
N LEU A 129 15.82 -19.79 -10.48
CA LEU A 129 14.38 -19.94 -10.69
C LEU A 129 13.98 -21.36 -11.10
N ARG A 130 14.84 -22.09 -11.84
CA ARG A 130 14.62 -23.51 -12.12
C ARG A 130 14.66 -24.37 -10.86
N GLY A 131 15.58 -24.09 -9.94
CA GLY A 131 15.65 -24.77 -8.64
C GLY A 131 14.39 -24.55 -7.81
N ILE A 132 13.93 -23.29 -7.71
CA ILE A 132 12.69 -22.93 -7.02
C ILE A 132 11.48 -23.61 -7.66
N ALA A 133 11.35 -23.55 -8.98
CA ALA A 133 10.24 -24.17 -9.70
C ALA A 133 10.17 -25.69 -9.45
N ALA A 134 11.32 -26.37 -9.44
CA ALA A 134 11.39 -27.80 -9.16
C ALA A 134 10.93 -28.15 -7.73
N LEU A 135 11.28 -27.33 -6.72
CA LEU A 135 10.80 -27.53 -5.35
C LEU A 135 9.27 -27.44 -5.28
N PHE A 136 8.70 -26.34 -5.76
CA PHE A 136 7.26 -26.10 -5.67
C PHE A 136 6.43 -27.04 -6.56
N GLN A 137 6.96 -27.46 -7.70
CA GLN A 137 6.37 -28.54 -8.49
C GLN A 137 6.15 -29.79 -7.63
N ASN A 138 7.17 -30.23 -6.88
CA ASN A 138 7.05 -31.40 -6.01
C ASN A 138 6.06 -31.15 -4.86
N LEU A 139 6.05 -29.95 -4.26
CA LEU A 139 5.09 -29.60 -3.21
C LEU A 139 3.64 -29.59 -3.72
N HIS A 140 3.39 -29.05 -4.92
CA HIS A 140 2.05 -29.04 -5.54
C HIS A 140 1.55 -30.45 -5.83
N ILE A 141 2.41 -31.29 -6.43
CA ILE A 141 2.08 -32.69 -6.69
C ILE A 141 1.78 -33.41 -5.36
N ALA A 142 2.62 -33.19 -4.33
CA ALA A 142 2.40 -33.77 -3.01
C ALA A 142 1.06 -33.35 -2.40
N GLN A 143 0.69 -32.07 -2.45
CA GLN A 143 -0.59 -31.60 -1.94
C GLN A 143 -1.79 -32.21 -2.69
N LEU A 144 -1.68 -32.38 -4.00
CA LEU A 144 -2.70 -33.07 -4.80
C LEU A 144 -2.81 -34.55 -4.43
N GLU A 145 -1.69 -35.21 -4.16
CA GLU A 145 -1.67 -36.61 -3.72
C GLU A 145 -2.23 -36.76 -2.31
N ILE A 146 -1.87 -35.90 -1.37
CA ILE A 146 -2.40 -35.86 0.01
C ILE A 146 -3.92 -35.74 0.00
N ARG A 147 -4.46 -34.88 -0.86
CA ARG A 147 -5.91 -34.64 -1.00
C ARG A 147 -6.62 -35.66 -1.88
N ALA A 148 -5.90 -36.65 -2.42
CA ALA A 148 -6.43 -37.62 -3.40
C ALA A 148 -7.08 -36.96 -4.63
N LYS A 149 -6.55 -35.82 -5.08
CA LYS A 149 -7.02 -35.05 -6.23
C LYS A 149 -6.13 -35.19 -7.46
N TYR A 150 -4.99 -35.88 -7.37
CA TYR A 150 -4.08 -36.02 -8.50
C TYR A 150 -4.69 -36.87 -9.62
N GLN A 151 -4.80 -36.30 -10.82
CA GLN A 151 -5.29 -36.97 -12.03
C GLN A 151 -4.19 -36.96 -13.09
N PRO A 152 -3.59 -38.12 -13.43
CA PRO A 152 -2.47 -38.21 -14.38
C PRO A 152 -2.76 -37.53 -15.73
N ASP A 153 -3.94 -37.76 -16.30
CA ASP A 153 -4.33 -37.25 -17.62
C ASP A 153 -4.39 -35.70 -17.68
N GLN A 154 -4.59 -35.04 -16.53
CA GLN A 154 -4.66 -33.58 -16.45
C GLN A 154 -3.37 -32.96 -15.93
N HIS A 155 -2.74 -33.60 -14.95
CA HIS A 155 -1.63 -33.01 -14.20
C HIS A 155 -0.25 -33.36 -14.75
N ASP A 156 -0.05 -34.53 -15.35
CA ASP A 156 1.29 -34.93 -15.82
C ASP A 156 1.82 -33.96 -16.88
N GLY A 157 0.96 -33.52 -17.81
CA GLY A 157 1.31 -32.53 -18.83
C GLY A 157 1.45 -31.10 -18.29
N PHE A 158 0.65 -30.72 -17.28
CA PHE A 158 0.81 -29.42 -16.62
C PHE A 158 2.16 -29.32 -15.89
N PHE A 159 2.54 -30.37 -15.16
CA PHE A 159 3.77 -30.36 -14.38
C PHE A 159 5.02 -30.61 -15.23
N SER A 160 4.96 -31.28 -16.39
CA SER A 160 6.16 -31.52 -17.21
C SER A 160 6.89 -30.24 -17.61
N ASP A 161 6.14 -29.16 -17.83
CA ASP A 161 6.65 -27.83 -18.18
C ASP A 161 6.47 -26.81 -17.05
N PHE A 162 6.48 -27.27 -15.79
CA PHE A 162 6.37 -26.36 -14.66
C PHE A 162 7.57 -25.40 -14.59
N ARG A 163 7.30 -24.11 -14.39
CA ARG A 163 8.25 -22.98 -14.33
C ARG A 163 7.84 -21.99 -13.25
N TRP A 164 8.76 -21.08 -12.92
CA TRP A 164 8.58 -20.10 -11.85
C TRP A 164 7.35 -19.20 -12.02
N HIS A 165 6.94 -18.87 -13.26
CA HIS A 165 5.80 -18.00 -13.53
C HIS A 165 4.43 -18.64 -13.23
N GLN A 166 4.41 -19.93 -12.87
CA GLN A 166 3.21 -20.63 -12.37
C GLN A 166 3.12 -20.60 -10.83
N LEU A 167 4.11 -20.03 -10.15
CA LEU A 167 4.07 -19.84 -8.70
C LEU A 167 3.16 -18.67 -8.34
N SER A 168 2.46 -18.81 -7.23
CA SER A 168 1.71 -17.69 -6.65
C SER A 168 2.65 -16.66 -6.00
N PRO A 169 2.23 -15.40 -5.85
CA PRO A 169 3.03 -14.36 -5.16
C PRO A 169 3.51 -14.81 -3.77
N ALA A 170 2.64 -15.45 -2.99
CA ALA A 170 2.96 -15.95 -1.66
C ALA A 170 4.00 -17.08 -1.67
N GLU A 171 4.12 -17.84 -2.76
CA GLU A 171 5.17 -18.85 -2.91
C GLU A 171 6.50 -18.23 -3.26
N ILE A 172 6.51 -17.22 -4.14
CA ILE A 172 7.71 -16.46 -4.49
C ILE A 172 8.27 -15.74 -3.26
N GLU A 173 7.41 -15.11 -2.45
CA GLU A 173 7.79 -14.42 -1.20
C GLU A 173 8.47 -15.35 -0.17
N ARG A 174 8.21 -16.67 -0.24
CA ARG A 174 8.83 -17.69 0.62
C ARG A 174 10.12 -18.26 0.04
N CYS A 175 10.50 -17.88 -1.17
CA CYS A 175 11.71 -18.35 -1.83
C CYS A 175 12.92 -17.47 -1.52
N PRO A 176 14.12 -18.04 -1.36
CA PRO A 176 15.33 -17.24 -1.19
C PRO A 176 15.47 -16.24 -2.36
N PRO A 177 15.62 -14.95 -2.06
CA PRO A 177 15.62 -13.92 -3.07
C PRO A 177 16.92 -13.93 -3.87
N PHE A 178 16.82 -13.58 -5.15
CA PHE A 178 17.98 -13.37 -6.01
C PHE A 178 18.29 -11.88 -6.09
N VAL A 179 19.41 -11.49 -5.49
CA VAL A 179 19.80 -10.09 -5.30
C VAL A 179 20.98 -9.74 -6.20
N VAL A 180 20.75 -8.81 -7.12
CA VAL A 180 21.81 -8.19 -7.94
C VAL A 180 22.30 -6.94 -7.22
N VAL A 181 23.53 -6.97 -6.71
CA VAL A 181 24.13 -5.87 -5.97
C VAL A 181 24.78 -4.88 -6.93
N ALA A 182 24.33 -3.64 -6.89
CA ALA A 182 24.86 -2.52 -7.66
C ALA A 182 25.47 -1.49 -6.70
N GLU A 183 26.79 -1.31 -6.74
CA GLU A 183 27.45 -0.20 -6.05
C GLU A 183 27.41 1.03 -6.96
N LEU A 184 26.68 2.07 -6.55
CA LEU A 184 26.42 3.26 -7.35
C LEU A 184 27.03 4.49 -6.69
N ASP A 185 28.16 4.95 -7.22
CA ASP A 185 28.72 6.26 -6.84
C ASP A 185 27.98 7.42 -7.54
N GLN A 186 27.40 7.17 -8.72
CA GLN A 186 26.62 8.13 -9.50
C GLN A 186 25.50 7.42 -10.27
N ASP A 187 24.49 8.20 -10.70
CA ASP A 187 23.40 7.72 -11.56
C ASP A 187 23.84 7.69 -13.04
N ASP A 188 24.85 6.87 -13.38
CA ASP A 188 25.35 6.81 -14.75
C ASP A 188 24.40 6.07 -15.70
N ALA A 189 24.40 6.47 -16.98
CA ALA A 189 23.48 5.95 -17.98
C ALA A 189 23.65 4.45 -18.26
N ALA A 190 24.87 3.90 -18.16
CA ALA A 190 25.13 2.50 -18.43
C ALA A 190 24.56 1.60 -17.32
N SER A 191 24.75 2.01 -16.06
CA SER A 191 24.15 1.35 -14.90
C SER A 191 22.62 1.36 -14.98
N ILE A 192 22.01 2.52 -15.26
CA ILE A 192 20.55 2.64 -15.40
C ILE A 192 20.03 1.76 -16.55
N GLN A 193 20.68 1.79 -17.72
CA GLN A 193 20.29 0.98 -18.87
C GLN A 193 20.28 -0.52 -18.54
N LYS A 194 21.31 -0.98 -17.82
CA LYS A 194 21.41 -2.37 -17.39
C LYS A 194 20.32 -2.75 -16.39
N MET A 195 20.01 -1.88 -15.42
CA MET A 195 18.91 -2.09 -14.49
C MET A 195 17.57 -2.21 -15.21
N VAL A 196 17.31 -1.34 -16.19
CA VAL A 196 16.09 -1.40 -17.02
C VAL A 196 16.00 -2.72 -17.78
N SER A 197 17.10 -3.19 -18.36
CA SER A 197 17.14 -4.47 -19.08
C SER A 197 16.83 -5.65 -18.15
N LEU A 198 17.55 -5.74 -17.02
CA LEU A 198 17.38 -6.82 -16.04
C LEU A 198 15.96 -6.85 -15.46
N LEU A 199 15.43 -5.70 -15.02
CA LEU A 199 14.08 -5.59 -14.46
C LEU A 199 12.99 -5.78 -15.54
N GLY A 200 13.30 -5.46 -16.79
CA GLY A 200 12.44 -5.69 -17.95
C GLY A 200 12.12 -7.16 -18.22
N SER A 201 12.97 -8.09 -17.75
CA SER A 201 12.74 -9.54 -17.83
C SER A 201 11.50 -10.01 -17.06
N ARG A 202 11.00 -9.18 -16.13
CA ARG A 202 9.89 -9.48 -15.20
C ARG A 202 10.12 -10.68 -14.28
N GLN A 203 11.36 -11.17 -14.19
CA GLN A 203 11.73 -12.21 -13.24
C GLN A 203 11.74 -11.64 -11.81
N PRO A 204 11.44 -12.44 -10.77
CA PRO A 204 11.42 -11.99 -9.38
C PRO A 204 12.86 -11.85 -8.86
N ILE A 205 13.54 -10.81 -9.35
CA ILE A 205 14.90 -10.42 -8.96
C ILE A 205 14.85 -9.07 -8.26
N THR A 206 15.73 -8.88 -7.29
CA THR A 206 15.88 -7.60 -6.60
C THR A 206 17.22 -6.98 -6.99
N ILE A 207 17.21 -5.77 -7.55
CA ILE A 207 18.41 -4.95 -7.69
C ILE A 207 18.59 -4.17 -6.39
N LEU A 208 19.69 -4.45 -5.67
CA LEU A 208 20.11 -3.73 -4.48
C LEU A 208 21.13 -2.65 -4.88
N ALA A 209 20.67 -1.41 -5.00
CA ALA A 209 21.49 -0.25 -5.33
C ALA A 209 22.05 0.40 -4.05
N LEU A 210 23.33 0.17 -3.77
CA LEU A 210 24.05 0.73 -2.62
C LEU A 210 24.71 2.05 -3.02
N ARG A 211 24.36 3.14 -2.35
CA ARG A 211 24.93 4.47 -2.59
C ARG A 211 25.78 4.88 -1.39
N ARG A 212 27.10 4.95 -1.59
CA ARG A 212 28.06 5.43 -0.56
C ARG A 212 28.17 6.95 -0.55
N SER A 213 28.12 7.54 -1.74
CA SER A 213 28.14 8.98 -1.97
C SER A 213 26.89 9.40 -2.70
N LEU A 214 26.38 10.58 -2.35
CA LEU A 214 25.24 11.20 -3.03
C LEU A 214 25.70 12.33 -3.95
N LYS A 215 26.99 12.47 -4.21
CA LYS A 215 27.54 13.51 -5.08
C LYS A 215 27.22 13.24 -6.54
N LYS A 216 26.62 14.22 -7.22
CA LYS A 216 26.41 14.18 -8.67
C LYS A 216 27.39 15.12 -9.37
N VAL A 217 27.79 14.75 -10.58
CA VAL A 217 28.58 15.60 -11.48
C VAL A 217 27.66 16.15 -12.56
N TYR A 218 27.72 17.46 -12.78
CA TYR A 218 26.89 18.11 -13.79
C TYR A 218 27.75 18.60 -14.94
N PRO A 219 27.26 18.51 -16.19
CA PRO A 219 27.88 19.24 -17.28
C PRO A 219 27.76 20.76 -17.02
N PRO A 220 28.76 21.57 -17.44
CA PRO A 220 28.70 23.01 -17.25
C PRO A 220 27.47 23.61 -17.91
N ALA A 221 26.70 24.39 -17.14
CA ALA A 221 25.50 25.06 -17.62
C ALA A 221 25.50 26.54 -17.22
N PRO A 222 24.95 27.43 -18.07
CA PRO A 222 24.86 28.86 -17.76
C PRO A 222 23.82 29.18 -16.68
N ASP A 223 22.91 28.24 -16.38
CA ASP A 223 21.95 28.34 -15.28
C ASP A 223 21.99 27.04 -14.48
N PRO A 224 22.31 27.08 -13.17
CA PRO A 224 22.40 25.87 -12.35
C PRO A 224 21.03 25.28 -11.98
N ILE A 225 19.91 25.93 -12.33
CA ILE A 225 18.58 25.48 -11.92
C ILE A 225 17.95 24.52 -12.96
N ASN A 226 17.40 23.39 -12.50
CA ASN A 226 16.81 22.31 -13.32
C ASN A 226 17.84 21.59 -14.23
N PRO A 227 18.75 20.77 -13.68
CA PRO A 227 19.68 20.01 -14.50
C PRO A 227 18.96 18.99 -15.38
N THR A 228 19.54 18.69 -16.54
CA THR A 228 19.09 17.60 -17.43
C THR A 228 19.78 16.30 -17.03
N THR A 229 19.44 15.76 -15.87
CA THR A 229 20.01 14.54 -15.29
C THR A 229 18.93 13.48 -15.05
N ALA A 230 19.27 12.21 -15.31
CA ALA A 230 18.45 11.10 -14.88
C ALA A 230 18.58 10.92 -13.36
N THR A 231 17.49 10.46 -12.73
CA THR A 231 17.41 10.29 -11.29
C THR A 231 16.66 8.99 -10.99
N LEU A 232 17.28 8.11 -10.20
CA LEU A 232 16.77 6.76 -9.90
C LEU A 232 15.45 6.79 -9.11
N GLU A 233 15.22 7.85 -8.36
CA GLU A 233 14.00 8.09 -7.58
C GLU A 233 12.74 8.22 -8.45
N LEU A 234 12.90 8.50 -9.75
CA LEU A 234 11.80 8.54 -10.72
C LEU A 234 11.66 7.24 -11.52
N PHE A 235 12.42 6.19 -11.19
CA PHE A 235 12.32 4.87 -11.80
C PHE A 235 10.89 4.29 -11.83
N PRO A 236 10.06 4.44 -10.77
CA PRO A 236 8.66 4.02 -10.79
C PRO A 236 7.81 4.61 -11.92
N LEU A 237 8.14 5.81 -12.42
CA LEU A 237 7.35 6.46 -13.46
C LEU A 237 7.42 5.77 -14.82
N PHE A 238 8.57 5.19 -15.15
CA PHE A 238 8.78 4.53 -16.45
C PHE A 238 8.83 3.00 -16.35
N MET A 239 9.06 2.43 -15.16
CA MET A 239 9.03 0.98 -14.90
C MET A 239 7.94 0.61 -13.89
N ARG A 240 6.69 1.00 -14.15
CA ARG A 240 5.53 0.85 -13.24
C ARG A 240 5.26 -0.56 -12.70
N GLY A 241 5.80 -1.61 -13.32
CA GLY A 241 5.65 -2.99 -12.87
C GLY A 241 6.67 -3.43 -11.80
N VAL A 242 7.64 -2.57 -11.48
CA VAL A 242 8.74 -2.83 -10.54
C VAL A 242 8.37 -2.28 -9.17
N TYR A 243 8.50 -3.10 -8.14
CA TYR A 243 8.42 -2.64 -6.76
C TYR A 243 9.67 -1.82 -6.43
N ALA A 244 9.55 -0.63 -5.85
CA ALA A 244 10.72 0.19 -5.55
C ALA A 244 10.72 0.69 -4.11
N VAL A 245 11.87 0.59 -3.45
CA VAL A 245 12.07 1.15 -2.11
C VAL A 245 13.36 1.96 -2.13
N GLN A 246 13.30 3.17 -1.59
CA GLN A 246 14.48 3.94 -1.24
C GLN A 246 14.48 4.17 0.27
N ALA A 247 15.53 3.76 0.99
CA ALA A 247 15.57 3.87 2.45
C ALA A 247 17.01 3.96 3.01
N CYS A 248 17.15 4.51 4.21
CA CYS A 248 18.41 4.59 4.95
C CYS A 248 18.21 4.20 6.41
N ILE A 249 19.29 3.88 7.13
CA ILE A 249 19.23 3.33 8.50
C ILE A 249 18.61 4.29 9.55
N ALA A 250 18.55 5.58 9.23
CA ALA A 250 17.86 6.59 10.04
C ALA A 250 16.34 6.45 10.02
N ASN A 251 15.78 5.77 9.02
CA ASN A 251 14.35 5.52 8.95
C ASN A 251 13.92 4.51 10.03
N HIS A 252 12.88 4.83 10.79
CA HIS A 252 12.38 3.98 11.87
C HIS A 252 11.78 2.65 11.37
N CYS A 253 11.36 2.58 10.11
CA CYS A 253 10.85 1.37 9.45
C CYS A 253 11.90 0.70 8.54
N PHE A 254 13.19 1.03 8.67
CA PHE A 254 14.23 0.57 7.73
C PHE A 254 14.25 -0.95 7.53
N ASP A 255 14.24 -1.74 8.61
CA ASP A 255 14.33 -3.20 8.50
C ASP A 255 13.08 -3.81 7.85
N ASP A 256 11.90 -3.24 8.10
CA ASP A 256 10.66 -3.67 7.46
C ASP A 256 10.63 -3.34 5.97
N LEU A 257 11.06 -2.13 5.59
CA LEU A 257 11.18 -1.69 4.20
C LEU A 257 12.20 -2.55 3.42
N LEU A 258 13.33 -2.85 4.05
CA LEU A 258 14.36 -3.72 3.50
C LEU A 258 13.80 -5.13 3.27
N ARG A 259 13.11 -5.69 4.26
CA ARG A 259 12.49 -7.01 4.16
C ARG A 259 11.46 -7.03 3.01
N GLN A 260 10.54 -6.08 2.97
CA GLN A 260 9.51 -5.99 1.92
C GLN A 260 10.12 -5.92 0.51
N GLY A 261 11.14 -5.06 0.31
CA GLY A 261 11.78 -4.93 -1.00
C GLY A 261 12.53 -6.17 -1.46
N ILE A 262 13.06 -6.95 -0.52
CA ILE A 262 13.83 -8.16 -0.84
C ILE A 262 12.94 -9.39 -0.99
N THR A 263 11.82 -9.46 -0.27
CA THR A 263 10.86 -10.57 -0.40
C THR A 263 9.80 -10.32 -1.47
N SER A 264 9.81 -9.16 -2.14
CA SER A 264 8.85 -8.82 -3.19
C SER A 264 8.72 -9.93 -4.24
N SER A 265 7.48 -10.32 -4.54
CA SER A 265 7.16 -11.27 -5.63
C SER A 265 7.31 -10.65 -7.03
N ARG A 266 7.44 -9.32 -7.10
CA ARG A 266 7.76 -8.57 -8.32
C ARG A 266 9.26 -8.35 -8.46
N PRO A 267 9.75 -8.06 -9.68
CA PRO A 267 11.06 -7.44 -9.83
C PRO A 267 11.13 -6.19 -8.96
N ALA A 268 12.21 -6.05 -8.21
CA ALA A 268 12.32 -5.00 -7.21
C ALA A 268 13.60 -4.17 -7.39
N LEU A 269 13.50 -2.88 -7.08
CA LEU A 269 14.63 -1.98 -6.96
C LEU A 269 14.70 -1.47 -5.51
N VAL A 270 15.72 -1.88 -4.78
CA VAL A 270 15.97 -1.44 -3.40
C VAL A 270 17.20 -0.54 -3.41
N SER A 271 17.00 0.78 -3.28
CA SER A 271 18.08 1.75 -3.19
C SER A 271 18.35 2.13 -1.75
N LEU A 272 19.58 1.92 -1.28
CA LEU A 272 19.98 2.20 0.09
C LEU A 272 21.12 3.21 0.12
N PHE A 273 21.01 4.20 1.01
CA PHE A 273 22.17 4.98 1.41
C PHE A 273 22.93 4.18 2.46
N TRP A 274 24.08 3.65 2.06
CA TRP A 274 24.86 2.68 2.83
C TRP A 274 26.34 2.84 2.53
N ASP A 275 27.13 2.94 3.59
CA ASP A 275 28.59 3.00 3.52
C ASP A 275 29.17 2.01 4.53
N ASP A 276 29.88 1.01 4.02
CA ASP A 276 30.51 -0.05 4.79
C ASP A 276 31.88 0.34 5.38
N GLN A 277 32.35 1.55 5.10
CA GLN A 277 33.63 2.08 5.58
C GLN A 277 33.52 2.88 6.89
N VAL A 278 32.31 3.23 7.32
CA VAL A 278 32.03 4.04 8.51
C VAL A 278 31.28 3.24 9.57
N ASP A 279 31.35 3.64 10.84
CA ASP A 279 30.63 2.94 11.91
C ASP A 279 29.12 3.24 11.95
N ASP A 280 28.36 2.53 12.80
CA ASP A 280 26.88 2.62 12.83
C ASP A 280 26.39 3.99 13.31
N VAL A 281 27.19 4.67 14.14
CA VAL A 281 26.85 5.98 14.69
C VAL A 281 27.03 7.03 13.60
N GLU A 282 28.17 6.98 12.90
CA GLU A 282 28.45 7.86 11.76
C GLU A 282 27.46 7.62 10.61
N LEU A 283 27.21 6.37 10.22
CA LEU A 283 26.25 6.04 9.15
C LEU A 283 24.83 6.55 9.48
N ARG A 284 24.42 6.42 10.75
CA ARG A 284 23.11 6.92 11.20
C ARG A 284 23.04 8.44 11.16
N ASP A 285 24.06 9.14 11.66
CA ASP A 285 24.10 10.61 11.62
C ASP A 285 24.10 11.15 10.17
N ARG A 286 24.88 10.55 9.28
CA ARG A 286 24.87 10.86 7.84
C ARG A 286 23.48 10.62 7.23
N SER A 287 22.84 9.52 7.58
CA SER A 287 21.50 9.17 7.09
C SER A 287 20.41 10.13 7.58
N GLU A 288 20.47 10.58 8.84
CA GLU A 288 19.54 11.57 9.39
C GLU A 288 19.65 12.90 8.64
N LYS A 289 20.89 13.37 8.42
CA LYS A 289 21.16 14.57 7.61
C LYS A 289 20.70 14.41 6.17
N ALA A 290 20.85 13.22 5.58
CA ALA A 290 20.38 12.92 4.22
C ALA A 290 18.84 12.99 4.09
N LEU A 291 18.10 12.55 5.11
CA LEU A 291 16.63 12.65 5.16
C LEU A 291 16.16 14.11 5.29
N LEU A 292 16.77 14.87 6.20
CA LEU A 292 16.44 16.29 6.43
C LEU A 292 16.71 17.13 5.18
N SER A 293 17.88 16.95 4.59
CA SER A 293 18.35 17.67 3.40
C SER A 293 17.69 17.23 2.10
N ARG A 294 16.79 16.25 2.12
CA ARG A 294 16.26 15.59 0.92
C ARG A 294 17.35 15.09 -0.03
N ALA A 295 18.58 14.88 0.46
CA ALA A 295 19.64 14.27 -0.32
C ALA A 295 19.27 12.83 -0.67
N PHE A 296 18.59 12.14 0.24
CA PHE A 296 18.11 10.77 0.07
C PHE A 296 16.73 10.57 0.75
N PRO A 297 15.64 11.06 0.14
CA PRO A 297 14.30 10.88 0.70
C PRO A 297 13.92 9.39 0.71
N THR A 298 13.18 8.96 1.73
CA THR A 298 12.61 7.59 1.74
C THR A 298 11.37 7.55 0.86
N PHE A 299 11.16 6.46 0.11
CA PHE A 299 9.85 6.18 -0.45
C PHE A 299 9.65 4.69 -0.64
N THR A 300 8.38 4.29 -0.73
CA THR A 300 7.97 2.96 -1.19
C THR A 300 7.04 3.12 -2.37
N TYR A 301 7.28 2.36 -3.43
CA TYR A 301 6.41 2.25 -4.58
C TYR A 301 5.98 0.79 -4.72
N ASP A 302 4.70 0.53 -4.46
CA ASP A 302 4.06 -0.77 -4.65
C ASP A 302 3.09 -0.73 -5.85
N PRO A 303 3.42 -1.39 -6.97
CA PRO A 303 2.51 -1.51 -8.11
C PRO A 303 1.15 -2.11 -7.77
N ASP A 304 1.06 -2.92 -6.71
CA ASP A 304 -0.17 -3.59 -6.29
C ASP A 304 -0.92 -2.84 -5.17
N GLY A 305 -0.36 -1.73 -4.66
CA GLY A 305 -0.98 -0.90 -3.62
C GLY A 305 -2.22 -0.13 -4.07
N GLY A 306 -2.46 -0.01 -5.38
CA GLY A 306 -3.65 0.65 -5.92
C GLY A 306 -3.68 0.72 -7.44
N THR A 307 -4.68 1.44 -7.98
CA THR A 307 -4.84 1.59 -9.44
C THR A 307 -4.25 2.89 -9.99
N ASP A 308 -4.08 3.89 -9.13
CA ASP A 308 -3.44 5.17 -9.44
C ASP A 308 -2.06 5.29 -8.77
N LEU A 309 -1.25 6.20 -9.27
CA LEU A 309 0.13 6.36 -8.79
C LEU A 309 0.22 6.84 -7.34
N ALA A 310 -0.75 7.64 -6.90
CA ALA A 310 -0.76 8.19 -5.54
C ALA A 310 -1.00 7.09 -4.50
N SER A 311 -1.85 6.13 -4.84
CA SER A 311 -2.10 4.94 -4.00
C SER A 311 -0.92 3.97 -3.99
N CYS A 312 -0.08 3.98 -5.04
CA CYS A 312 1.10 3.12 -5.12
C CYS A 312 2.34 3.71 -4.44
N LEU A 313 2.45 5.04 -4.28
CA LEU A 313 3.65 5.72 -3.80
C LEU A 313 3.47 6.28 -2.39
N ASP A 314 4.19 5.74 -1.42
CA ASP A 314 4.21 6.19 -0.04
C ASP A 314 5.48 6.98 0.31
N LEU A 315 5.29 8.16 0.90
CA LEU A 315 6.33 9.04 1.43
C LEU A 315 6.25 9.23 2.95
N SER A 316 5.27 8.63 3.62
CA SER A 316 4.83 8.94 4.99
C SER A 316 5.93 8.90 6.05
N THR A 317 7.00 8.15 5.81
CA THR A 317 8.10 7.96 6.76
C THR A 317 9.16 9.08 6.72
N ASN A 318 9.01 10.09 5.87
CA ASN A 318 9.94 11.23 5.83
C ASN A 318 9.58 12.30 6.87
N PRO A 319 10.58 12.95 7.49
CA PRO A 319 10.35 14.13 8.34
C PRO A 319 9.82 15.31 7.52
N GLY A 320 8.99 16.17 8.12
CA GLY A 320 8.56 17.43 7.50
C GLY A 320 7.84 17.30 6.17
N LEU A 321 6.92 16.33 6.01
CA LEU A 321 6.26 15.98 4.73
C LEU A 321 5.63 17.14 3.97
N GLY A 322 5.20 18.21 4.66
CA GLY A 322 4.57 19.37 4.04
C GLY A 322 5.53 20.43 3.51
N HIS A 323 6.83 20.31 3.82
CA HIS A 323 7.85 21.32 3.55
C HIS A 323 8.89 20.83 2.55
N ASP A 324 9.52 21.77 1.85
CA ASP A 324 10.58 21.48 0.87
C ASP A 324 11.81 20.83 1.53
N TRP A 325 12.10 21.19 2.78
CA TRP A 325 13.25 20.75 3.55
C TRP A 325 12.80 20.38 4.97
N GLY A 326 13.53 19.46 5.60
CA GLY A 326 13.34 19.16 7.02
C GLY A 326 14.05 20.18 7.92
N THR A 327 13.72 20.13 9.21
CA THR A 327 14.32 20.92 10.29
C THR A 327 14.82 20.00 11.40
N ASP A 328 15.73 20.48 12.26
CA ASP A 328 16.21 19.69 13.40
C ASP A 328 15.06 19.34 14.39
N LEU A 329 14.01 20.17 14.44
CA LEU A 329 12.79 19.88 15.20
C LEU A 329 12.09 18.61 14.72
N ASP A 330 12.14 18.31 13.41
CA ASP A 330 11.52 17.11 12.85
C ASP A 330 12.22 15.80 13.31
N LEU A 331 13.43 15.89 13.87
CA LEU A 331 14.15 14.76 14.47
C LEU A 331 14.00 14.67 16.00
N GLY A 332 13.21 15.55 16.63
CA GLY A 332 13.01 15.54 18.09
C GLY A 332 14.23 15.96 18.92
N ARG A 333 15.20 16.66 18.31
CA ARG A 333 16.41 17.16 19.00
C ARG A 333 16.10 18.49 19.71
N GLU A 334 15.51 18.43 20.91
CA GLU A 334 15.36 19.60 21.80
C GLU A 334 16.70 19.93 22.47
N ASN A 335 17.39 20.97 22.00
CA ASN A 335 18.55 21.55 22.70
C ASN A 335 18.15 22.91 23.30
N GLU A 336 18.13 23.02 24.63
CA GLU A 336 17.74 24.24 25.37
C GLU A 336 18.65 25.47 25.07
N THR A 337 19.80 25.28 24.42
CA THR A 337 20.84 26.31 24.23
C THR A 337 20.94 26.94 22.84
N ALA A 338 20.21 26.45 21.83
CA ALA A 338 20.34 26.90 20.43
C ALA A 338 18.99 27.20 19.73
N SER A 339 18.17 28.05 20.35
CA SER A 339 16.81 28.39 19.90
C SER A 339 16.72 28.98 18.47
N ALA A 340 17.80 29.54 17.91
CA ALA A 340 17.79 30.13 16.57
C ALA A 340 18.11 29.13 15.44
N MET A 341 18.68 27.96 15.76
CA MET A 341 19.15 26.98 14.77
C MET A 341 18.09 25.90 14.46
N GLN A 342 17.15 25.69 15.39
CA GLN A 342 16.16 24.60 15.36
C GLN A 342 15.10 24.75 14.27
N ASP A 343 14.72 25.98 13.92
CA ASP A 343 13.67 26.27 12.92
C ASP A 343 14.24 26.53 11.51
N ARG A 344 15.56 26.36 11.32
CA ARG A 344 16.20 26.60 10.00
C ARG A 344 16.03 25.37 9.10
N PRO A 345 15.59 25.56 7.83
CA PRO A 345 15.64 24.51 6.83
C PRO A 345 17.05 23.93 6.65
N TYR A 346 17.19 22.61 6.79
CA TYR A 346 18.42 21.89 6.49
C TYR A 346 18.39 21.48 5.02
N THR A 347 19.23 22.08 4.19
CA THR A 347 19.22 21.92 2.73
C THR A 347 20.28 20.92 2.26
N PHE A 348 20.25 20.55 0.97
CA PHE A 348 21.32 19.73 0.38
C PHE A 348 22.71 20.37 0.51
N ALA A 349 22.82 21.71 0.47
CA ALA A 349 24.10 22.39 0.66
C ALA A 349 24.63 22.22 2.08
N ASP A 350 23.75 22.15 3.10
CA ASP A 350 24.14 21.86 4.49
C ASP A 350 24.66 20.43 4.64
N PHE A 351 23.98 19.46 3.99
CA PHE A 351 24.44 18.07 3.91
C PHE A 351 25.81 17.97 3.22
N ALA A 352 25.95 18.59 2.05
CA ALA A 352 27.20 18.57 1.29
C ALA A 352 28.35 19.20 2.08
N PHE A 353 28.13 20.28 2.82
CA PHE A 353 29.17 20.87 3.66
C PHE A 353 29.66 19.92 4.77
N ALA A 354 28.76 19.10 5.32
CA ALA A 354 29.09 18.13 6.37
C ALA A 354 29.78 16.85 5.84
N GLU A 355 29.73 16.59 4.53
CA GLU A 355 30.19 15.35 3.91
C GLU A 355 31.57 15.50 3.27
N SER A 356 32.50 14.61 3.62
CA SER A 356 33.88 14.62 3.12
C SER A 356 33.98 14.51 1.59
N ALA A 357 33.01 13.84 0.94
CA ALA A 357 32.93 13.69 -0.51
C ALA A 357 32.83 15.03 -1.27
N PHE A 358 32.42 16.10 -0.60
CA PHE A 358 32.26 17.44 -1.18
C PHE A 358 33.35 18.42 -0.74
N ALA A 359 34.41 17.94 -0.10
CA ALA A 359 35.57 18.77 0.25
C ALA A 359 36.06 19.58 -0.98
N GLY A 360 36.26 20.89 -0.78
CA GLY A 360 36.63 21.82 -1.85
C GLY A 360 35.49 22.30 -2.75
N SER A 361 34.23 21.99 -2.43
CA SER A 361 33.04 22.49 -3.16
C SER A 361 32.45 23.79 -2.56
N PHE A 362 33.18 24.40 -1.62
CA PHE A 362 32.78 25.61 -0.91
C PHE A 362 33.97 26.56 -0.82
N ASP A 363 33.71 27.83 -1.09
CA ASP A 363 34.67 28.93 -0.96
C ASP A 363 34.20 29.92 0.12
N GLU A 364 35.15 30.63 0.73
CA GLU A 364 34.80 31.75 1.61
C GLU A 364 34.16 32.90 0.80
N LEU A 365 33.21 33.59 1.42
CA LEU A 365 32.57 34.74 0.80
C LEU A 365 33.62 35.83 0.51
N PRO A 366 33.78 36.29 -0.75
CA PRO A 366 34.81 37.28 -1.07
C PRO A 366 34.59 38.58 -0.29
N ALA A 367 35.62 39.06 0.41
CA ALA A 367 35.54 40.28 1.22
C ALA A 367 35.13 41.54 0.43
N MET A 368 35.35 41.54 -0.89
CA MET A 368 34.99 42.62 -1.81
C MET A 368 33.59 42.47 -2.43
N ALA A 369 32.87 41.37 -2.16
CA ALA A 369 31.52 41.18 -2.67
C ALA A 369 30.56 42.18 -2.02
N SER A 370 29.78 42.92 -2.81
CA SER A 370 28.78 43.82 -2.24
C SER A 370 27.66 43.01 -1.59
N ARG A 371 27.14 43.49 -0.45
CA ARG A 371 25.95 42.90 0.20
C ARG A 371 24.72 42.88 -0.71
N GLU A 372 24.69 43.72 -1.74
CA GLU A 372 23.64 43.72 -2.77
C GLU A 372 23.84 42.60 -3.79
N ALA A 373 25.07 42.12 -4.04
CA ALA A 373 25.34 41.02 -4.96
C ALA A 373 25.21 39.65 -4.28
N THR A 374 25.30 39.57 -2.96
CA THR A 374 25.20 38.32 -2.20
C THR A 374 23.75 38.03 -1.81
N VAL A 375 23.33 36.77 -1.95
CA VAL A 375 21.93 36.35 -1.72
C VAL A 375 21.91 34.99 -1.03
N PRO A 376 21.06 34.76 -0.01
CA PRO A 376 20.89 33.43 0.57
C PRO A 376 20.49 32.40 -0.49
N LEU A 377 21.04 31.18 -0.40
CA LEU A 377 20.84 30.15 -1.42
C LEU A 377 19.36 29.89 -1.74
N LEU A 378 18.49 29.74 -0.73
CA LEU A 378 17.07 29.48 -0.95
C LEU A 378 16.34 30.63 -1.66
N GLU A 379 16.75 31.88 -1.40
CA GLU A 379 16.23 33.03 -2.13
C GLU A 379 16.75 33.02 -3.57
N TYR A 380 18.04 32.74 -3.79
CA TYR A 380 18.64 32.59 -5.10
C TYR A 380 17.95 31.52 -5.96
N LEU A 381 17.58 30.37 -5.37
CA LEU A 381 16.83 29.29 -6.05
C LEU A 381 15.41 29.72 -6.45
N SER A 382 14.81 30.67 -5.73
CA SER A 382 13.45 31.18 -5.99
C SER A 382 13.41 32.30 -7.03
N MET A 383 14.56 32.87 -7.38
CA MET A 383 14.67 33.93 -8.40
C MET A 383 14.38 33.40 -9.80
N THR A 384 14.09 34.31 -10.74
CA THR A 384 14.08 34.02 -12.18
C THR A 384 15.50 34.06 -12.74
N ARG A 385 15.71 33.43 -13.92
CA ARG A 385 17.03 33.41 -14.57
C ARG A 385 17.66 34.81 -14.76
N PRO A 386 16.93 35.86 -15.19
CA PRO A 386 17.50 37.21 -15.28
C PRO A 386 17.89 37.81 -13.93
N GLN A 387 17.14 37.53 -12.86
CA GLN A 387 17.40 38.04 -11.52
C GLN A 387 18.66 37.43 -10.88
N ARG A 388 19.03 36.20 -11.27
CA ARG A 388 20.25 35.53 -10.82
C ARG A 388 21.54 36.09 -11.39
N ILE A 389 21.49 36.80 -12.52
CA ILE A 389 22.69 37.28 -13.21
C ILE A 389 23.46 38.24 -12.29
N GLY A 390 24.74 37.95 -12.05
CA GLY A 390 25.60 38.75 -11.19
C GLY A 390 25.37 38.58 -9.69
N ARG A 391 24.50 37.64 -9.28
CA ARG A 391 24.28 37.30 -7.87
C ARG A 391 25.20 36.15 -7.44
N ILE A 392 25.68 36.22 -6.21
CA ILE A 392 26.54 35.21 -5.57
C ILE A 392 25.70 34.54 -4.46
N PRO A 393 25.30 33.27 -4.62
CA PRO A 393 24.59 32.55 -3.58
C PRO A 393 25.52 32.24 -2.40
N TYR A 394 24.98 32.27 -1.18
CA TYR A 394 25.69 31.80 0.02
C TYR A 394 24.78 30.98 0.94
N VAL A 395 25.41 30.14 1.78
CA VAL A 395 24.75 29.36 2.83
C VAL A 395 25.38 29.66 4.18
N ASN A 396 24.57 29.57 5.24
CA ASN A 396 25.05 29.63 6.62
C ASN A 396 25.23 28.20 7.12
N VAL A 397 26.46 27.80 7.36
CA VAL A 397 26.81 26.45 7.84
C VAL A 397 27.50 26.53 9.19
N VAL A 398 27.46 25.44 9.95
CA VAL A 398 28.12 25.35 11.25
C VAL A 398 29.60 25.00 11.02
N GLY A 399 30.48 25.91 11.41
CA GLY A 399 31.93 25.72 11.39
C GLY A 399 32.41 24.72 12.45
N SER A 400 33.70 24.39 12.42
CA SER A 400 34.32 23.44 13.36
C SER A 400 34.32 23.93 14.81
N ASP A 401 34.19 25.23 15.04
CA ASP A 401 34.07 25.88 16.34
C ASP A 401 32.61 26.01 16.83
N GLY A 402 31.65 25.51 16.03
CA GLY A 402 30.21 25.65 16.31
C GLY A 402 29.62 27.01 15.94
N ALA A 403 30.41 27.94 15.39
CA ALA A 403 29.91 29.22 14.91
C ALA A 403 29.28 29.10 13.52
N LEU A 404 28.31 29.96 13.22
CA LEU A 404 27.75 30.05 11.87
C LEU A 404 28.69 30.86 10.97
N ILE A 405 29.07 30.27 9.83
CA ILE A 405 29.91 30.89 8.82
C ILE A 405 29.18 30.96 7.48
N GLU A 406 29.34 32.08 6.77
CA GLU A 406 28.84 32.27 5.41
C GLU A 406 29.82 31.59 4.43
N GLN A 407 29.32 30.63 3.64
CA GLN A 407 30.09 29.90 2.64
C GLN A 407 29.42 30.00 1.27
N VAL A 408 30.23 30.10 0.21
CA VAL A 408 29.78 30.15 -1.18
C VAL A 408 29.83 28.74 -1.76
N PRO A 409 28.68 28.11 -2.05
CA PRO A 409 28.65 26.79 -2.68
C PRO A 409 29.08 26.86 -4.15
N SER A 410 29.75 25.82 -4.63
CA SER A 410 30.06 25.65 -6.06
C SER A 410 28.78 25.53 -6.90
N ALA A 411 28.90 25.73 -8.22
CA ALA A 411 27.78 25.60 -9.15
C ALA A 411 27.10 24.22 -9.09
N ASP A 412 27.86 23.15 -8.86
CA ASP A 412 27.34 21.79 -8.73
C ASP A 412 26.49 21.62 -7.47
N ILE A 413 26.90 22.21 -6.33
CA ILE A 413 26.11 22.19 -5.09
C ILE A 413 24.81 22.98 -5.26
N VAL A 414 24.87 24.16 -5.89
CA VAL A 414 23.67 24.95 -6.21
C VAL A 414 22.72 24.14 -7.09
N THR A 415 23.27 23.48 -8.12
CA THR A 415 22.51 22.66 -9.07
C THR A 415 21.84 21.48 -8.38
N GLN A 416 22.60 20.74 -7.58
CA GLN A 416 22.08 19.58 -6.86
C GLN A 416 21.06 19.97 -5.78
N THR A 417 21.25 21.11 -5.11
CA THR A 417 20.26 21.63 -4.16
C THR A 417 18.94 21.95 -4.87
N SER A 418 19.01 22.57 -6.06
CA SER A 418 17.83 22.81 -6.89
C SER A 418 17.14 21.50 -7.32
N GLU A 419 17.92 20.52 -7.79
CA GLU A 419 17.43 19.22 -8.26
C GLU A 419 16.74 18.43 -7.14
N ARG A 420 17.32 18.37 -5.92
CA ARG A 420 16.74 17.66 -4.78
C ARG A 420 15.43 18.29 -4.31
N MET A 421 15.36 19.63 -4.27
CA MET A 421 14.12 20.34 -3.96
C MET A 421 13.00 20.00 -4.95
N GLN A 422 13.31 19.99 -6.25
CA GLN A 422 12.33 19.70 -7.31
C GLN A 422 11.92 18.24 -7.34
N LEU A 423 12.87 17.33 -7.12
CA LEU A 423 12.60 15.90 -6.97
C LEU A 423 11.62 15.67 -5.83
N TRP A 424 11.87 16.27 -4.66
CA TRP A 424 11.00 16.13 -3.50
C TRP A 424 9.58 16.62 -3.80
N ARG A 425 9.43 17.82 -4.38
CA ARG A 425 8.12 18.34 -4.83
C ARG A 425 7.43 17.40 -5.82
N THR A 426 8.18 16.86 -6.77
CA THR A 426 7.67 15.87 -7.74
C THR A 426 7.14 14.64 -7.00
N LEU A 427 7.92 14.06 -6.10
CA LEU A 427 7.48 12.90 -5.31
C LEU A 427 6.22 13.20 -4.50
N GLN A 428 6.15 14.36 -3.84
CA GLN A 428 4.97 14.78 -3.07
C GLN A 428 3.72 14.97 -3.95
N GLU A 429 3.88 15.47 -5.18
CA GLU A 429 2.79 15.57 -6.14
C GLU A 429 2.31 14.19 -6.59
N LEU A 430 3.25 13.27 -6.87
CA LEU A 430 2.95 11.92 -7.33
C LEU A 430 2.27 11.05 -6.26
N SER A 431 2.66 11.19 -4.99
CA SER A 431 2.03 10.49 -3.86
C SER A 431 0.69 11.11 -3.44
N GLY A 432 0.33 12.26 -4.00
CA GLY A 432 -0.84 13.02 -3.59
C GLY A 432 -0.69 13.77 -2.26
N ALA A 433 0.45 13.63 -1.57
CA ALA A 433 0.74 14.34 -0.31
C ALA A 433 0.70 15.88 -0.49
N HIS A 434 1.05 16.37 -1.69
CA HIS A 434 1.06 17.80 -2.00
C HIS A 434 0.57 18.11 -3.41
N SER A 435 -0.72 17.90 -3.68
CA SER A 435 -1.29 18.19 -5.00
C SER A 435 -1.66 19.68 -5.19
N PRO A 436 -1.08 20.40 -6.17
CA PRO A 436 -1.48 21.77 -6.48
C PRO A 436 -2.93 21.86 -6.97
N TYR A 437 -3.43 20.80 -7.61
CA TYR A 437 -4.83 20.70 -8.04
C TYR A 437 -5.78 20.63 -6.85
N VAL A 438 -5.45 19.82 -5.84
CA VAL A 438 -6.23 19.75 -4.59
C VAL A 438 -6.21 21.09 -3.88
N LYS A 439 -5.05 21.73 -3.74
CA LYS A 439 -4.94 23.07 -3.15
C LYS A 439 -5.78 24.11 -3.87
N ARG A 440 -5.78 24.10 -5.21
CA ARG A 440 -6.60 24.99 -6.02
C ARG A 440 -8.09 24.72 -5.81
N ALA A 441 -8.51 23.45 -5.87
CA ALA A 441 -9.90 23.05 -5.67
C ALA A 441 -10.40 23.40 -4.26
N VAL A 442 -9.58 23.20 -3.22
CA VAL A 442 -9.89 23.61 -1.84
C VAL A 442 -10.04 25.13 -1.75
N LYS A 443 -9.12 25.89 -2.34
CA LYS A 443 -9.18 27.36 -2.36
C LYS A 443 -10.43 27.86 -3.08
N GLU A 444 -10.72 27.35 -4.26
CA GLU A 444 -11.90 27.70 -5.06
C GLU A 444 -13.20 27.36 -4.32
N THR A 445 -13.27 26.17 -3.71
CA THR A 445 -14.42 25.74 -2.90
C THR A 445 -14.60 26.63 -1.68
N HIS A 446 -13.51 26.96 -0.97
CA HIS A 446 -13.54 27.86 0.17
C HIS A 446 -14.01 29.26 -0.25
N THR A 447 -13.52 29.80 -1.37
CA THR A 447 -13.97 31.09 -1.91
C THR A 447 -15.45 31.05 -2.25
N ARG A 448 -15.93 29.99 -2.92
CA ARG A 448 -17.34 29.82 -3.29
C ARG A 448 -18.25 29.74 -2.06
N VAL A 449 -17.95 28.85 -1.11
CA VAL A 449 -18.71 28.69 0.14
C VAL A 449 -18.71 30.00 0.94
N SER A 450 -17.57 30.69 1.01
CA SER A 450 -17.48 32.00 1.69
C SER A 450 -18.35 33.07 1.03
N SER A 451 -18.43 33.08 -0.31
CA SER A 451 -19.32 34.00 -1.04
C SER A 451 -20.80 33.67 -0.83
N GLU A 452 -21.17 32.39 -0.92
CA GLU A 452 -22.55 31.92 -0.66
C GLU A 452 -22.98 32.29 0.76
N HIS A 453 -22.13 32.06 1.76
CA HIS A 453 -22.41 32.42 3.15
C HIS A 453 -22.59 33.94 3.35
N LYS A 454 -21.77 34.77 2.69
CA LYS A 454 -21.92 36.23 2.74
C LYS A 454 -23.25 36.68 2.13
N THR A 455 -23.64 36.11 1.00
CA THR A 455 -24.92 36.40 0.35
C THR A 455 -26.10 36.01 1.24
N VAL A 456 -26.07 34.81 1.84
CA VAL A 456 -27.11 34.37 2.78
C VAL A 456 -27.21 35.30 3.99
N GLN A 457 -26.07 35.69 4.58
CA GLN A 457 -26.07 36.64 5.70
C GLN A 457 -26.62 38.02 5.31
N GLN A 458 -26.31 38.51 4.11
CA GLN A 458 -26.84 39.78 3.62
C GLN A 458 -28.35 39.71 3.40
N ASN A 459 -28.84 38.65 2.75
CA ASN A 459 -30.26 38.44 2.52
C ASN A 459 -31.03 38.37 3.85
N LEU A 460 -30.52 37.59 4.82
CA LEU A 460 -31.15 37.47 6.14
C LEU A 460 -31.17 38.80 6.90
N ARG A 461 -30.09 39.60 6.83
CA ARG A 461 -30.08 40.95 7.43
C ARG A 461 -31.13 41.85 6.80
N GLN A 462 -31.24 41.82 5.47
CA GLN A 462 -32.20 42.61 4.74
C GLN A 462 -33.64 42.19 5.08
N GLU A 463 -33.92 40.90 5.22
CA GLU A 463 -35.22 40.39 5.67
C GLU A 463 -35.54 40.86 7.10
N LEU A 464 -34.59 40.74 8.03
CA LEU A 464 -34.79 41.20 9.41
C LEU A 464 -35.02 42.72 9.50
N GLU A 465 -34.33 43.50 8.69
CA GLU A 465 -34.52 44.96 8.61
C GLU A 465 -35.89 45.31 8.01
N GLN A 466 -36.30 44.61 6.94
CA GLN A 466 -37.64 44.77 6.38
C GLN A 466 -38.74 44.38 7.37
N ASP A 467 -38.54 43.31 8.13
CA ASP A 467 -39.49 42.89 9.17
C ASP A 467 -39.53 43.87 10.34
N ALA A 468 -38.38 44.45 10.73
CA ALA A 468 -38.32 45.51 11.73
C ALA A 468 -39.07 46.76 11.26
N ASP A 469 -38.82 47.24 10.05
CA ASP A 469 -39.51 48.38 9.43
C ASP A 469 -41.03 48.14 9.35
N ARG A 470 -41.44 46.91 8.99
CA ARG A 470 -42.86 46.52 8.95
C ARG A 470 -43.48 46.58 10.34
N ARG A 471 -42.81 46.05 11.36
CA ARG A 471 -43.29 46.09 12.76
C ARG A 471 -43.35 47.51 13.30
N GLU A 472 -42.36 48.35 12.98
CA GLU A 472 -42.35 49.76 13.37
C GLU A 472 -43.54 50.51 12.73
N LYS A 473 -43.74 50.36 11.42
CA LYS A 473 -44.89 50.97 10.73
C LYS A 473 -46.23 50.50 11.33
N ALA A 474 -46.37 49.21 11.64
CA ALA A 474 -47.56 48.68 12.29
C ALA A 474 -47.76 49.23 13.72
N ALA A 475 -46.68 49.39 14.49
CA ALA A 475 -46.74 49.99 15.82
C ALA A 475 -47.13 51.47 15.78
N VAL A 476 -46.56 52.25 14.85
CA VAL A 476 -46.92 53.66 14.62
C VAL A 476 -48.38 53.79 14.20
N ALA A 477 -48.82 52.98 13.23
CA ALA A 477 -50.22 52.91 12.80
C ALA A 477 -51.18 52.67 13.98
N ASN A 478 -50.88 51.67 14.83
CA ASN A 478 -51.69 51.37 16.01
C ASN A 478 -51.67 52.50 17.06
N ALA A 479 -50.52 53.16 17.27
CA ALA A 479 -50.44 54.31 18.17
C ALA A 479 -51.29 55.49 17.68
N VAL A 480 -51.27 55.78 16.37
CA VAL A 480 -52.12 56.82 15.76
C VAL A 480 -53.60 56.45 15.86
N ARG A 481 -53.97 55.17 15.65
CA ARG A 481 -55.34 54.66 15.85
C ARG A 481 -55.84 55.01 17.26
N ASN A 482 -55.05 54.67 18.26
CA ASN A 482 -55.39 54.86 19.66
C ASN A 482 -55.47 56.35 20.04
N LEU A 483 -54.55 57.17 19.54
CA LEU A 483 -54.58 58.62 19.76
C LEU A 483 -55.81 59.27 19.12
N THR A 484 -56.13 58.89 17.88
CA THR A 484 -57.30 59.42 17.16
C THR A 484 -58.60 59.03 17.83
N ALA A 485 -58.71 57.78 18.30
CA ALA A 485 -59.85 57.31 19.09
C ALA A 485 -60.02 58.14 20.36
N HIS A 486 -58.92 58.44 21.06
CA HIS A 486 -58.95 59.22 22.29
C HIS A 486 -59.35 60.68 22.06
N LEU A 487 -58.87 61.31 20.98
CA LEU A 487 -59.17 62.71 20.64
C LEU A 487 -60.59 62.92 20.10
N THR A 488 -61.13 61.95 19.35
CA THR A 488 -62.46 62.06 18.71
C THR A 488 -63.58 61.44 19.53
N GLY A 489 -63.26 60.75 20.64
CA GLY A 489 -64.24 59.99 21.43
C GLY A 489 -64.83 58.78 20.69
N SER A 490 -64.26 58.40 19.54
CA SER A 490 -64.71 57.27 18.72
C SER A 490 -64.08 55.96 19.21
N HIS A 491 -64.76 54.83 19.02
CA HIS A 491 -64.20 53.53 19.36
C HIS A 491 -63.01 53.19 18.43
N PRO A 492 -61.91 52.60 18.95
CA PRO A 492 -60.71 52.32 18.15
C PRO A 492 -60.97 51.46 16.89
N GLY A 493 -61.97 50.57 16.95
CA GLY A 493 -62.36 49.71 15.83
C GLY A 493 -63.19 50.39 14.73
N SER A 494 -63.68 51.62 14.93
CA SER A 494 -64.43 52.36 13.90
C SER A 494 -63.55 53.24 13.00
N ILE A 495 -62.23 53.28 13.26
CA ILE A 495 -61.26 54.07 12.51
C ILE A 495 -60.56 53.17 11.49
N ARG A 496 -60.90 53.33 10.20
CA ARG A 496 -60.25 52.63 9.10
C ARG A 496 -58.90 53.24 8.79
N LEU A 497 -57.83 52.54 9.13
CA LEU A 497 -56.47 52.99 8.85
C LEU A 497 -56.10 52.93 7.37
N GLU A 498 -56.81 52.10 6.58
CA GLU A 498 -56.57 52.01 5.14
C GLU A 498 -56.80 53.37 4.45
N GLU A 499 -57.75 54.17 4.95
CA GLU A 499 -58.11 55.49 4.40
C GLU A 499 -57.16 56.62 4.84
N LEU A 500 -56.39 56.45 5.92
CA LEU A 500 -55.47 57.48 6.45
C LEU A 500 -54.00 57.27 6.05
N PHE A 501 -53.57 56.04 5.84
CA PHE A 501 -52.16 55.71 5.55
C PHE A 501 -51.94 54.77 4.36
N GLY A 502 -53.00 54.30 3.68
CA GLY A 502 -52.86 53.38 2.54
C GLY A 502 -52.22 52.03 2.90
N ILE A 503 -52.28 51.65 4.18
CA ILE A 503 -51.73 50.39 4.67
C ILE A 503 -52.91 49.41 4.78
N SER A 504 -52.96 48.43 3.88
CA SER A 504 -53.86 47.28 4.02
C SER A 504 -53.34 46.40 5.16
N GLU A 505 -54.09 46.28 6.25
CA GLU A 505 -53.88 45.20 7.23
C GLU A 505 -54.24 43.85 6.57
N PRO A 506 -53.45 42.78 6.75
CA PRO A 506 -53.97 41.44 6.62
C PRO A 506 -54.46 40.91 7.98
N VAL A 507 -55.58 40.21 7.88
CA VAL A 507 -56.38 39.50 8.89
C VAL A 507 -55.56 38.45 9.67
N PRO A 508 -55.89 38.15 10.95
CA PRO A 508 -55.21 37.09 11.70
C PRO A 508 -55.61 35.68 11.27
N GLU A 509 -54.61 34.80 11.27
CA GLU A 509 -54.57 33.35 11.03
C GLU A 509 -55.86 32.54 11.26
N ALA A 510 -56.19 31.67 10.28
CA ALA A 510 -56.52 30.25 10.48
C ALA A 510 -56.75 29.54 9.11
N GLU A 511 -55.99 28.49 8.81
CA GLU A 511 -56.48 27.11 8.61
C GLU A 511 -55.42 26.22 7.93
N ILE A 512 -55.23 25.04 8.55
CA ILE A 512 -54.52 23.89 8.02
C ILE A 512 -55.49 23.16 7.08
N ASP A 513 -55.13 22.93 5.81
CA ASP A 513 -55.05 21.59 5.21
C ASP A 513 -54.68 21.62 3.71
N GLN A 514 -53.64 20.82 3.39
CA GLN A 514 -53.32 20.02 2.17
C GLN A 514 -53.87 20.52 0.81
N GLU A 515 -53.10 20.72 -0.28
CA GLU A 515 -52.39 19.68 -1.05
C GLU A 515 -51.57 20.33 -2.21
N SER A 516 -50.51 19.65 -2.65
CA SER A 516 -49.75 19.80 -3.92
C SER A 516 -49.19 21.18 -4.33
N ASP A 517 -47.88 21.39 -4.10
CA ASP A 517 -46.95 21.42 -5.25
C ASP A 517 -45.49 21.14 -4.85
N THR A 518 -44.84 20.44 -5.76
CA THR A 518 -43.53 19.78 -5.67
C THR A 518 -42.37 20.80 -5.61
N PRO A 519 -41.28 20.55 -4.84
CA PRO A 519 -40.04 21.32 -4.99
C PRO A 519 -39.40 21.01 -6.36
N PRO A 520 -38.88 22.01 -7.10
CA PRO A 520 -38.24 21.76 -8.39
C PRO A 520 -37.00 20.90 -8.20
N SER A 521 -36.98 19.77 -8.90
CA SER A 521 -35.81 18.92 -9.06
C SER A 521 -34.62 19.71 -9.64
N PRO A 522 -33.39 19.44 -9.17
CA PRO A 522 -32.18 19.96 -9.80
C PRO A 522 -32.06 19.46 -11.26
N PRO A 523 -31.42 20.22 -12.16
CA PRO A 523 -31.39 19.90 -13.57
C PRO A 523 -30.74 18.53 -13.83
N LYS A 524 -31.42 17.74 -14.66
CA LYS A 524 -30.95 16.47 -15.24
C LYS A 524 -29.54 16.63 -15.80
N ARG A 525 -28.57 16.01 -15.14
CA ARG A 525 -27.29 15.66 -15.75
C ARG A 525 -27.58 14.54 -16.76
N VAL A 526 -27.28 14.81 -18.03
CA VAL A 526 -27.32 13.81 -19.10
C VAL A 526 -26.22 12.79 -18.79
N SER A 527 -26.61 11.56 -18.46
CA SER A 527 -25.70 10.43 -18.37
C SER A 527 -25.30 9.99 -19.79
N PRO A 528 -24.00 9.78 -20.07
CA PRO A 528 -23.58 9.09 -21.28
C PRO A 528 -24.05 7.63 -21.27
N ALA A 529 -24.24 7.10 -22.48
CA ALA A 529 -24.68 5.74 -22.76
C ALA A 529 -23.85 4.68 -22.01
N ALA A 530 -24.56 3.67 -21.49
CA ALA A 530 -23.97 2.52 -20.83
C ALA A 530 -23.31 1.57 -21.85
N GLU A 531 -22.00 1.41 -21.73
CA GLU A 531 -21.23 0.25 -22.18
C GLU A 531 -20.96 -0.67 -20.95
N PRO A 532 -20.69 -1.98 -21.16
CA PRO A 532 -20.93 -3.02 -20.18
C PRO A 532 -20.00 -2.91 -18.95
N ALA A 533 -20.61 -3.02 -17.77
CA ALA A 533 -19.94 -2.95 -16.48
C ALA A 533 -18.92 -4.09 -16.33
N LYS A 534 -17.64 -3.72 -16.22
CA LYS A 534 -16.61 -4.53 -15.55
C LYS A 534 -16.86 -4.45 -14.03
N ALA A 535 -16.95 -5.61 -13.39
CA ALA A 535 -17.08 -5.72 -11.95
C ALA A 535 -15.80 -5.23 -11.25
N VAL A 536 -15.92 -4.12 -10.54
CA VAL A 536 -14.97 -3.64 -9.52
C VAL A 536 -15.59 -3.99 -8.16
N PRO A 537 -14.85 -4.53 -7.18
CA PRO A 537 -15.41 -4.77 -5.84
C PRO A 537 -15.75 -3.41 -5.20
N PRO A 538 -16.98 -3.20 -4.69
CA PRO A 538 -17.28 -1.99 -3.96
C PRO A 538 -16.59 -2.07 -2.58
N SER A 539 -15.74 -1.09 -2.25
CA SER A 539 -15.45 -0.81 -0.85
C SER A 539 -16.74 -0.28 -0.22
N GLY A 540 -17.29 -1.07 0.70
CA GLY A 540 -18.55 -0.75 1.35
C GLY A 540 -18.92 -1.84 2.34
N ASP A 541 -19.51 -1.43 3.46
CA ASP A 541 -19.94 -2.29 4.56
C ASP A 541 -21.02 -3.34 4.19
N GLY A 542 -21.32 -3.56 2.90
CA GLY A 542 -22.40 -4.41 2.41
C GLY A 542 -21.91 -5.77 1.87
N ALA A 543 -22.84 -6.73 1.77
CA ALA A 543 -22.54 -8.05 1.21
C ALA A 543 -22.24 -7.98 -0.29
N TRP A 544 -21.17 -8.66 -0.74
CA TRP A 544 -20.76 -8.71 -2.14
C TRP A 544 -20.21 -10.11 -2.52
N LEU A 545 -20.01 -10.35 -3.82
CA LEU A 545 -19.63 -11.67 -4.35
C LEU A 545 -18.65 -11.52 -5.53
N GLU A 546 -17.53 -12.25 -5.51
CA GLU A 546 -16.56 -12.36 -6.62
C GLU A 546 -17.11 -13.21 -7.76
N THR A 547 -18.14 -12.68 -8.42
CA THR A 547 -18.95 -13.37 -9.46
C THR A 547 -18.11 -14.09 -10.53
N PRO A 548 -16.97 -13.54 -11.03
CA PRO A 548 -16.13 -14.22 -12.01
C PRO A 548 -15.59 -15.59 -11.54
N LEU A 549 -15.38 -15.76 -10.24
CA LEU A 549 -14.80 -16.95 -9.61
C LEU A 549 -15.86 -18.00 -9.23
N CYS A 550 -17.14 -17.74 -9.51
CA CYS A 550 -18.23 -18.67 -9.19
C CYS A 550 -18.14 -19.98 -10.00
N THR A 551 -18.22 -21.10 -9.29
CA THR A 551 -18.22 -22.47 -9.84
C THR A 551 -19.63 -23.03 -10.09
N SER A 552 -20.69 -22.24 -9.85
CA SER A 552 -22.09 -22.58 -10.14
C SER A 552 -22.59 -23.86 -9.45
N CYS A 553 -22.21 -24.07 -8.18
CA CYS A 553 -22.56 -25.25 -7.39
C CYS A 553 -23.94 -25.22 -6.69
N ASP A 554 -24.75 -24.18 -6.91
CA ASP A 554 -26.11 -23.99 -6.35
C ASP A 554 -26.24 -23.86 -4.82
N GLU A 555 -25.16 -24.03 -4.06
CA GLU A 555 -25.18 -24.02 -2.58
C GLU A 555 -25.72 -22.70 -2.00
N CYS A 556 -25.29 -21.54 -2.51
CA CYS A 556 -25.72 -20.24 -1.99
C CYS A 556 -27.21 -19.95 -2.29
N ILE A 557 -27.70 -20.35 -3.46
CA ILE A 557 -29.10 -20.19 -3.85
C ILE A 557 -29.98 -21.16 -3.04
N SER A 558 -29.48 -22.37 -2.75
CA SER A 558 -30.14 -23.33 -1.87
C SER A 558 -30.23 -22.85 -0.42
N VAL A 559 -29.28 -21.99 0.02
CA VAL A 559 -29.35 -21.34 1.33
C VAL A 559 -30.45 -20.29 1.37
N ASN A 560 -30.48 -19.36 0.40
CA ASN A 560 -31.54 -18.35 0.30
C ASN A 560 -31.67 -17.78 -1.12
N ASP A 561 -32.68 -18.25 -1.85
CA ASP A 561 -32.99 -17.84 -3.23
C ASP A 561 -33.54 -16.42 -3.33
N ARG A 562 -33.82 -15.73 -2.22
CA ARG A 562 -34.21 -14.31 -2.19
C ARG A 562 -33.00 -13.40 -2.16
N ILE A 563 -31.86 -13.89 -1.68
CA ILE A 563 -30.59 -13.15 -1.61
C ILE A 563 -29.77 -13.37 -2.88
N PHE A 564 -29.64 -14.62 -3.32
CA PHE A 564 -28.79 -15.02 -4.43
C PHE A 564 -29.61 -15.37 -5.69
N ALA A 565 -29.04 -15.13 -6.86
CA ALA A 565 -29.56 -15.59 -8.14
C ALA A 565 -28.41 -15.82 -9.13
N TYR A 566 -28.69 -16.48 -10.25
CA TYR A 566 -27.75 -16.55 -11.37
C TYR A 566 -27.94 -15.39 -12.34
N ASN A 567 -26.84 -14.86 -12.85
CA ASN A 567 -26.84 -13.99 -14.02
C ASN A 567 -26.93 -14.78 -15.34
N GLU A 568 -26.91 -14.08 -16.47
CA GLU A 568 -27.02 -14.67 -17.81
C GLU A 568 -25.89 -15.68 -18.12
N ASN A 569 -24.71 -15.52 -17.50
CA ASN A 569 -23.56 -16.41 -17.65
C ASN A 569 -23.53 -17.58 -16.64
N LYS A 570 -24.66 -17.84 -15.95
CA LYS A 570 -24.79 -18.84 -14.87
C LYS A 570 -23.80 -18.64 -13.72
N LYS A 571 -23.41 -17.39 -13.43
CA LYS A 571 -22.58 -17.04 -12.26
C LYS A 571 -23.44 -16.43 -11.16
N ALA A 572 -23.20 -16.84 -9.92
CA ALA A 572 -23.99 -16.39 -8.78
C ALA A 572 -23.77 -14.89 -8.54
N ILE A 573 -24.85 -14.16 -8.28
CA ILE A 573 -24.88 -12.74 -7.93
C ILE A 573 -25.76 -12.54 -6.69
N ILE A 574 -25.51 -11.48 -5.94
CA ILE A 574 -26.41 -11.03 -4.87
C ILE A 574 -27.47 -10.13 -5.51
N LYS A 575 -28.70 -10.63 -5.63
CA LYS A 575 -29.82 -9.85 -6.17
C LYS A 575 -30.47 -8.93 -5.13
N ASN A 576 -30.48 -9.33 -3.86
CA ASN A 576 -31.00 -8.52 -2.77
C ASN A 576 -30.29 -8.87 -1.45
N PRO A 577 -29.32 -8.05 -1.00
CA PRO A 577 -28.61 -8.31 0.27
C PRO A 577 -29.53 -8.23 1.51
N LYS A 578 -30.72 -7.65 1.38
CA LYS A 578 -31.76 -7.58 2.42
C LYS A 578 -32.87 -8.62 2.22
N GLY A 579 -32.65 -9.62 1.37
CA GLY A 579 -33.63 -10.67 1.03
C GLY A 579 -33.90 -11.69 2.15
N GLY A 580 -33.11 -11.66 3.23
CA GLY A 580 -33.22 -12.57 4.37
C GLY A 580 -32.34 -12.13 5.55
N PRO A 581 -32.32 -12.91 6.64
CA PRO A 581 -31.54 -12.61 7.83
C PRO A 581 -30.03 -12.72 7.57
N TYR A 582 -29.22 -11.97 8.32
CA TYR A 582 -27.76 -11.91 8.15
C TYR A 582 -27.08 -13.29 8.24
N LYS A 583 -27.62 -14.20 9.07
CA LYS A 583 -27.13 -15.58 9.20
C LYS A 583 -27.10 -16.35 7.87
N ASP A 584 -27.97 -16.02 6.91
CA ASP A 584 -28.07 -16.73 5.64
C ASP A 584 -26.94 -16.30 4.69
N LEU A 585 -26.49 -15.04 4.76
CA LEU A 585 -25.29 -14.56 4.06
C LEU A 585 -24.04 -15.28 4.59
N VAL A 586 -23.90 -15.37 5.92
CA VAL A 586 -22.75 -16.04 6.55
C VAL A 586 -22.75 -17.54 6.26
N ARG A 587 -23.91 -18.21 6.31
CA ARG A 587 -24.02 -19.63 5.94
C ARG A 587 -23.74 -19.89 4.47
N ALA A 588 -24.16 -18.99 3.58
CA ALA A 588 -23.84 -19.09 2.16
C ALA A 588 -22.34 -18.96 1.93
N ALA A 589 -21.65 -18.05 2.63
CA ALA A 589 -20.20 -17.92 2.60
C ALA A 589 -19.49 -19.19 3.11
N GLU A 590 -19.92 -19.74 4.25
CA GLU A 590 -19.35 -20.97 4.80
C GLU A 590 -19.53 -22.21 3.91
N LYS A 591 -20.60 -22.25 3.11
CA LYS A 591 -20.89 -23.34 2.18
C LYS A 591 -20.32 -23.10 0.79
N CYS A 592 -19.82 -21.91 0.50
CA CYS A 592 -19.30 -21.58 -0.81
C CYS A 592 -17.99 -22.32 -1.05
N THR A 593 -18.00 -23.31 -1.95
CA THR A 593 -16.80 -24.09 -2.28
C THR A 593 -15.67 -23.23 -2.88
N ALA A 594 -16.03 -22.10 -3.49
CA ALA A 594 -15.07 -21.15 -4.06
C ALA A 594 -14.65 -20.05 -3.07
N GLU A 595 -15.29 -19.96 -1.89
CA GLU A 595 -15.04 -18.92 -0.87
C GLU A 595 -15.21 -17.47 -1.38
N ILE A 596 -16.09 -17.25 -2.37
CA ILE A 596 -16.26 -15.97 -3.09
C ILE A 596 -17.38 -15.04 -2.55
N ILE A 597 -18.01 -15.41 -1.44
CA ILE A 597 -19.15 -14.67 -0.88
C ILE A 597 -18.67 -13.93 0.37
N HIS A 598 -18.80 -12.61 0.35
CA HIS A 598 -18.40 -11.72 1.43
C HIS A 598 -19.65 -11.16 2.11
N PRO A 599 -20.00 -11.60 3.34
CA PRO A 599 -21.26 -11.21 4.00
C PRO A 599 -21.36 -9.72 4.38
N GLY A 600 -20.25 -8.99 4.48
CA GLY A 600 -20.24 -7.58 4.90
C GLY A 600 -20.63 -7.38 6.37
N LYS A 601 -21.26 -6.24 6.70
CA LYS A 601 -21.88 -5.97 8.00
C LYS A 601 -23.37 -6.33 8.00
N PRO A 602 -23.95 -6.74 9.14
CA PRO A 602 -25.38 -6.98 9.26
C PRO A 602 -26.15 -5.69 9.00
N TRP A 603 -27.17 -5.78 8.14
CA TRP A 603 -28.02 -4.64 7.82
C TRP A 603 -29.04 -4.35 8.94
N ASP A 604 -29.40 -5.35 9.74
CA ASP A 604 -30.24 -5.23 10.94
C ASP A 604 -29.46 -5.71 12.21
N PRO A 605 -28.90 -4.77 13.00
CA PRO A 605 -28.18 -5.09 14.24
C PRO A 605 -29.06 -5.65 15.36
N SER A 606 -30.39 -5.66 15.20
CA SER A 606 -31.33 -6.16 16.22
C SER A 606 -31.70 -7.64 16.02
N GLU A 607 -31.14 -8.31 15.00
CA GLU A 607 -31.36 -9.74 14.76
C GLU A 607 -30.86 -10.63 15.92
N LYS A 608 -31.64 -11.68 16.23
CA LYS A 608 -31.28 -12.66 17.26
C LYS A 608 -29.95 -13.35 16.92
N ASP A 609 -29.04 -13.38 17.90
CA ASP A 609 -27.70 -13.97 17.80
C ASP A 609 -26.77 -13.29 16.77
N VAL A 610 -27.05 -12.05 16.34
CA VAL A 610 -26.28 -11.37 15.28
C VAL A 610 -24.79 -11.25 15.59
N GLN A 611 -24.39 -11.00 16.85
CA GLN A 611 -22.98 -10.91 17.24
C GLN A 611 -22.22 -12.22 16.99
N LYS A 612 -22.87 -13.37 17.20
CA LYS A 612 -22.28 -14.69 16.92
C LYS A 612 -22.04 -14.86 15.41
N TRP A 613 -22.94 -14.36 14.58
CA TRP A 613 -22.81 -14.43 13.12
C TRP A 613 -21.78 -13.43 12.59
N VAL A 614 -21.66 -12.25 13.20
CA VAL A 614 -20.60 -11.27 12.90
C VAL A 614 -19.22 -11.87 13.17
N GLU A 615 -19.03 -12.56 14.31
CA GLU A 615 -17.75 -13.20 14.62
C GLU A 615 -17.35 -14.24 13.58
N ARG A 616 -18.30 -15.07 13.14
CA ARG A 616 -18.08 -16.08 12.10
C ARG A 616 -17.82 -15.48 10.72
N ALA A 617 -18.41 -14.31 10.44
CA ALA A 617 -18.26 -13.62 9.16
C ALA A 617 -16.85 -13.04 8.96
N LYS A 618 -16.09 -12.77 10.05
CA LYS A 618 -14.73 -12.18 9.97
C LYS A 618 -13.77 -12.93 9.05
N ARG A 619 -13.92 -14.26 8.90
CA ARG A 619 -13.09 -15.07 8.00
C ARG A 619 -13.35 -14.76 6.51
N PHE A 620 -14.50 -14.18 6.18
CA PHE A 620 -14.98 -13.96 4.81
C PHE A 620 -15.15 -12.46 4.49
N GLN A 621 -14.56 -11.57 5.29
CA GLN A 621 -14.66 -10.11 5.07
C GLN A 621 -13.64 -9.62 4.05
#